data_AF-A0A382K9S9-F1
#
_entry.id   AF-A0A382K9S9-F1
#
_cell.length_a   1.000
_cell.length_b   1.000
_cell.length_c   1.000
_cell.angle_alpha   90.00
_cell.angle_beta   90.00
_cell.angle_gamma   90.00
#
_symmetry.space_group_name_H-M   'P 1'
#
loop_
_entity.id
_entity.type
_entity.pdbx_description
1 polymer ?
#
loop_
_entity_poly.entity_id
_entity_poly.type
_entity_poly.pdbx_seq_one_letter_code
_entity_poly.pdbx_strand_id
1 'polypeptide(L)'
;VNEEDTLSGALGLLDRTDDFIRNSATVKILSVGILIAFLLIPSSMISSLMRERKLRRDSVVQEISQKWGNRQTIIGPFLTIPFKTFHTDEKDKLKFDIRYLHILPENLRFSGQIDPEIRYRSIYEAVLYNVQINVDGNFSIPILSHNIDLENVLWEKALFSMGITDMKGIQDNIIIKFNERNYEVSPGLETTDIALSGVQCSIPLSPNDDSSTFSLRLNLNGSEQIHFIPVGETTSVDLKSTW
;
A
#
# COMPACT_ATOMS: atom_id res chain seq x y z
N VAL A 1 -86.13 28.75 -1.69
CA VAL A 1 -85.24 28.05 -2.64
C VAL A 1 -83.89 27.90 -1.95
N ASN A 2 -83.60 26.66 -1.53
CA ASN A 2 -82.29 26.03 -1.36
C ASN A 2 -81.28 26.56 -0.33
N GLU A 3 -81.52 26.26 0.96
CA GLU A 3 -80.46 26.12 1.98
C GLU A 3 -80.19 24.65 2.36
N GLU A 4 -81.15 23.73 2.17
CA GLU A 4 -80.91 22.27 2.34
C GLU A 4 -80.06 21.66 1.21
N ASP A 5 -80.11 22.26 0.01
CA ASP A 5 -79.36 21.77 -1.16
C ASP A 5 -77.85 22.07 -1.09
N THR A 6 -77.42 23.08 -0.32
CA THR A 6 -76.01 23.46 -0.21
C THR A 6 -75.24 22.57 0.79
N LEU A 7 -75.87 22.15 1.89
CA LEU A 7 -75.29 21.22 2.86
C LEU A 7 -75.27 19.77 2.32
N SER A 8 -76.32 19.37 1.60
CA SER A 8 -76.39 18.07 0.92
C SER A 8 -75.31 17.92 -0.16
N GLY A 9 -75.02 18.99 -0.90
CA GLY A 9 -73.94 19.02 -1.89
C GLY A 9 -72.53 18.88 -1.30
N ALA A 10 -72.26 19.47 -0.13
CA ALA A 10 -70.97 19.37 0.55
C ALA A 10 -70.73 17.97 1.15
N LEU A 11 -71.76 17.37 1.76
CA LEU A 11 -71.74 15.98 2.22
C LEU A 11 -71.54 14.99 1.05
N GLY A 12 -72.22 15.22 -0.08
CA GLY A 12 -72.07 14.38 -1.27
C GLY A 12 -70.70 14.52 -1.96
N LEU A 13 -70.01 15.66 -1.85
CA LEU A 13 -68.64 15.81 -2.33
C LEU A 13 -67.64 15.04 -1.45
N LEU A 14 -67.83 15.07 -0.12
CA LEU A 14 -67.01 14.30 0.82
C LEU A 14 -67.23 12.78 0.65
N ASP A 15 -68.47 12.33 0.52
CA ASP A 15 -68.78 10.91 0.27
C ASP A 15 -68.23 10.43 -1.09
N ARG A 16 -68.32 11.25 -2.14
CA ARG A 16 -67.72 10.93 -3.45
C ARG A 16 -66.20 10.90 -3.42
N THR A 17 -65.55 11.72 -2.59
CA THR A 17 -64.10 11.63 -2.37
C THR A 17 -63.73 10.39 -1.57
N ASP A 18 -64.53 9.97 -0.59
CA ASP A 18 -64.27 8.77 0.22
C ASP A 18 -64.39 7.47 -0.60
N ASP A 19 -65.40 7.36 -1.47
CA ASP A 19 -65.54 6.22 -2.38
C ASP A 19 -64.42 6.19 -3.44
N PHE A 20 -63.99 7.36 -3.93
CA PHE A 20 -62.85 7.47 -4.84
C PHE A 20 -61.54 7.09 -4.15
N ILE A 21 -61.33 7.48 -2.89
CA ILE A 21 -60.15 7.15 -2.07
C ILE A 21 -60.11 5.65 -1.74
N ARG A 22 -61.27 5.02 -1.46
CA ARG A 22 -61.36 3.58 -1.11
C ARG A 22 -61.08 2.65 -2.29
N ASN A 23 -61.51 3.02 -3.49
CA ASN A 23 -61.41 2.16 -4.69
C ASN A 23 -60.30 2.55 -5.67
N SER A 24 -59.65 3.72 -5.53
CA SER A 24 -58.60 4.13 -6.46
C SER A 24 -57.26 3.48 -6.17
N ALA A 25 -56.77 2.68 -7.12
CA ALA A 25 -55.44 2.05 -7.07
C ALA A 25 -54.30 3.08 -6.94
N THR A 26 -54.46 4.26 -7.55
CA THR A 26 -53.48 5.36 -7.51
C THR A 26 -53.27 5.88 -6.10
N VAL A 27 -54.34 6.03 -5.31
CA VAL A 27 -54.26 6.51 -3.92
C VAL A 27 -53.57 5.47 -3.04
N LYS A 28 -53.84 4.17 -3.25
CA LYS A 28 -53.14 3.08 -2.55
C LYS A 28 -51.65 3.09 -2.86
N ILE A 29 -51.25 3.20 -4.13
CA ILE A 29 -49.83 3.29 -4.53
C ILE A 29 -49.15 4.52 -3.91
N LEU A 30 -49.81 5.69 -3.93
CA LEU A 30 -49.27 6.91 -3.32
C LEU A 30 -49.08 6.76 -1.81
N SER A 31 -50.06 6.18 -1.10
CA SER A 31 -49.97 5.93 0.35
C SER A 31 -48.81 5.01 0.71
N VAL A 32 -48.58 3.95 -0.08
CA VAL A 32 -47.42 3.06 0.08
C VAL A 32 -46.12 3.81 -0.19
N GLY A 33 -46.07 4.66 -1.22
CA GLY A 33 -44.90 5.51 -1.50
C GLY A 33 -44.55 6.45 -0.36
N ILE A 34 -45.55 7.11 0.25
CA ILE A 34 -45.36 7.97 1.43
C ILE A 34 -44.84 7.17 2.62
N LEU A 35 -45.40 5.98 2.86
CA LEU A 35 -44.94 5.10 3.94
C LEU A 35 -43.48 4.66 3.74
N ILE A 36 -43.09 4.31 2.52
CA ILE A 36 -41.71 3.99 2.18
C ILE A 36 -40.80 5.20 2.43
N ALA A 37 -41.20 6.39 1.97
CA ALA A 37 -40.44 7.61 2.20
C ALA A 37 -40.24 7.89 3.69
N PHE A 38 -41.27 7.66 4.51
CA PHE A 38 -41.19 7.80 5.96
C PHE A 38 -40.23 6.79 6.60
N LEU A 39 -40.21 5.54 6.11
CA LEU A 39 -39.28 4.50 6.55
C LEU A 39 -37.83 4.74 6.12
N LEU A 40 -37.61 5.46 5.01
CA LEU A 40 -36.26 5.81 4.56
C LEU A 40 -35.56 6.81 5.50
N ILE A 41 -36.30 7.67 6.20
CA ILE A 41 -35.74 8.63 7.16
C ILE A 41 -34.96 7.92 8.29
N PRO A 42 -35.57 7.02 9.11
CA PRO A 42 -34.85 6.33 10.16
C PRO A 42 -33.74 5.41 9.62
N SER A 43 -33.97 4.78 8.46
CA SER A 43 -32.94 3.96 7.79
C SER A 43 -31.69 4.80 7.44
N SER A 44 -31.89 6.00 6.88
CA SER A 44 -30.82 6.93 6.56
C SER A 44 -30.06 7.38 7.82
N MET A 45 -30.79 7.66 8.92
CA MET A 45 -30.18 8.03 10.21
C MET A 45 -29.31 6.92 10.80
N ILE A 46 -29.76 5.66 10.75
CA ILE A 46 -28.97 4.51 11.21
C ILE A 46 -27.72 4.36 10.35
N SER A 47 -27.86 4.45 9.03
CA SER A 47 -26.73 4.38 8.10
C SER A 47 -25.71 5.52 8.35
N SER A 48 -26.17 6.74 8.63
CA SER A 48 -25.28 7.85 8.98
C SER A 48 -24.53 7.62 10.29
N LEU A 49 -25.20 7.12 11.33
CA LEU A 49 -24.57 6.79 12.61
C LEU A 49 -23.55 5.65 12.48
N MET A 50 -23.87 4.62 11.69
CA MET A 50 -22.93 3.53 11.41
C MET A 50 -21.71 4.04 10.64
N ARG A 51 -21.91 4.92 9.66
CA ARG A 51 -20.81 5.54 8.91
C ARG A 51 -19.92 6.38 9.82
N GLU A 52 -20.50 7.17 10.73
CA GLU A 52 -19.73 7.94 11.71
C GLU A 52 -18.89 7.03 12.61
N ARG A 53 -19.46 5.94 13.12
CA ARG A 53 -18.73 4.96 13.94
C ARG A 53 -17.59 4.29 13.19
N LYS A 54 -17.80 3.93 11.92
CA LYS A 54 -16.75 3.38 11.06
C LYS A 54 -15.62 4.38 10.86
N LEU A 55 -15.94 5.62 10.45
CA LEU A 55 -14.95 6.68 10.24
C LEU A 55 -14.14 6.97 11.53
N ARG A 56 -14.81 6.96 12.70
CA ARG A 56 -14.14 7.15 13.99
C ARG A 56 -13.20 6.00 14.33
N ARG A 57 -13.62 4.75 14.11
CA ARG A 57 -12.75 3.57 14.27
C ARG A 57 -11.53 3.67 13.36
N ASP A 58 -11.75 3.90 12.07
CA ASP A 58 -10.70 3.95 11.05
C ASP A 58 -9.70 5.08 11.37
N SER A 59 -10.17 6.25 11.82
CA SER A 59 -9.30 7.34 12.27
C SER A 59 -8.47 6.98 13.49
N VAL A 60 -9.02 6.24 14.45
CA VAL A 60 -8.28 5.83 15.65
C VAL A 60 -7.23 4.77 15.30
N VAL A 61 -7.58 3.78 14.49
CA VAL A 61 -6.64 2.77 13.98
C VAL A 61 -5.49 3.45 13.22
N GLN A 62 -5.82 4.41 12.34
CA GLN A 62 -4.82 5.15 11.58
C GLN A 62 -3.88 5.97 12.48
N GLU A 63 -4.39 6.62 13.54
CA GLU A 63 -3.53 7.36 14.46
C GLU A 63 -2.55 6.44 15.21
N ILE A 64 -3.00 5.23 15.59
CA ILE A 64 -2.13 4.24 16.25
C ILE A 64 -1.10 3.72 15.26
N SER A 65 -1.52 3.34 14.05
CA SER A 65 -0.66 2.90 12.96
C SER A 65 0.42 3.94 12.61
N GLN A 66 0.06 5.22 12.54
CA GLN A 66 1.02 6.29 12.23
C GLN A 66 2.13 6.45 13.27
N LYS A 67 1.89 6.07 14.53
CA LYS A 67 2.89 6.14 15.61
C LYS A 67 3.73 4.87 15.71
N TRP A 68 3.20 3.72 15.29
CA TRP A 68 3.87 2.42 15.39
C TRP A 68 4.63 2.06 14.10
N GLY A 69 3.99 2.26 12.96
CA GLY A 69 4.35 1.73 11.65
C GLY A 69 3.06 1.38 10.93
N ASN A 70 2.86 1.92 9.72
CA ASN A 70 1.68 1.62 8.90
C ASN A 70 1.81 0.22 8.27
N ARG A 71 0.92 -0.09 7.33
CA ARG A 71 1.08 -1.22 6.42
C ARG A 71 2.48 -1.21 5.79
N GLN A 72 3.17 -2.33 5.91
CA GLN A 72 4.50 -2.51 5.35
C GLN A 72 4.45 -3.32 4.06
N THR A 73 5.18 -2.84 3.05
CA THR A 73 5.52 -3.62 1.86
C THR A 73 7.03 -3.64 1.76
N ILE A 74 7.59 -4.85 1.78
CA ILE A 74 9.01 -5.12 1.62
C ILE A 74 9.22 -5.51 0.16
N ILE A 75 9.97 -4.69 -0.56
CA ILE A 75 10.44 -5.00 -1.90
C ILE A 75 11.85 -5.53 -1.72
N GLY A 76 12.10 -6.72 -2.27
CA GLY A 76 13.39 -7.38 -2.10
C GLY A 76 14.57 -6.53 -2.56
N PRO A 77 15.78 -6.89 -2.14
CA PRO A 77 16.97 -6.14 -2.49
C PRO A 77 17.26 -6.21 -3.98
N PHE A 78 17.81 -5.12 -4.51
CA PHE A 78 18.27 -4.99 -5.88
C PHE A 78 19.55 -4.14 -5.90
N LEU A 79 20.44 -4.42 -6.84
CA LEU A 79 21.62 -3.59 -7.09
C LEU A 79 21.27 -2.55 -8.14
N THR A 80 21.65 -1.30 -7.91
CA THR A 80 21.54 -0.20 -8.86
C THR A 80 22.93 0.28 -9.24
N ILE A 81 23.27 0.22 -10.52
CA ILE A 81 24.59 0.61 -11.02
C ILE A 81 24.42 1.74 -12.03
N PRO A 82 24.98 2.93 -11.77
CA PRO A 82 24.94 4.02 -12.73
C PRO A 82 25.87 3.73 -13.91
N PHE A 83 25.45 4.08 -15.12
CA PHE A 83 26.27 4.01 -16.32
C PHE A 83 26.07 5.26 -17.18
N LYS A 84 27.10 5.62 -17.94
CA LYS A 84 27.07 6.78 -18.83
C LYS A 84 26.50 6.38 -20.17
N THR A 85 25.52 7.14 -20.66
CA THR A 85 25.10 7.08 -22.05
C THR A 85 25.54 8.34 -22.77
N PHE A 86 26.04 8.21 -23.99
CA PHE A 86 26.47 9.36 -24.78
C PHE A 86 25.42 9.71 -25.84
N HIS A 87 25.24 11.01 -26.05
CA HIS A 87 24.41 11.54 -27.13
C HIS A 87 25.03 12.83 -27.67
N THR A 88 24.72 13.14 -28.93
CA THR A 88 25.17 14.38 -29.57
C THR A 88 24.07 15.42 -29.45
N ASP A 89 24.40 16.59 -28.90
CA ASP A 89 23.50 17.74 -28.82
C ASP A 89 23.31 18.39 -30.20
N GLU A 90 22.32 19.28 -30.36
CA GLU A 90 22.02 20.04 -31.60
C GLU A 90 23.21 20.87 -32.12
N LYS A 91 24.27 21.01 -31.32
CA LYS A 91 25.51 21.74 -31.61
C LYS A 91 26.73 20.84 -31.84
N ASP A 92 26.53 19.56 -32.16
CA ASP A 92 27.59 18.55 -32.36
C ASP A 92 28.56 18.39 -31.17
N LYS A 93 28.09 18.68 -29.95
CA LYS A 93 28.85 18.44 -28.72
C LYS A 93 28.45 17.10 -28.12
N LEU A 94 29.44 16.25 -27.89
CA LEU A 94 29.26 15.00 -27.16
C LEU A 94 28.91 15.33 -25.69
N LYS A 95 27.71 14.92 -25.27
CA LYS A 95 27.25 14.97 -23.89
C LYS A 95 27.02 13.56 -23.38
N PHE A 96 26.95 13.42 -22.06
CA PHE A 96 26.54 12.18 -21.43
C PHE A 96 25.44 12.42 -20.39
N ASP A 97 24.56 11.44 -20.27
CA ASP A 97 23.60 11.33 -19.17
C ASP A 97 23.93 10.10 -18.32
N ILE A 98 23.56 10.15 -17.05
CA ILE A 98 23.63 9.00 -16.16
C ILE A 98 22.29 8.26 -16.26
N ARG A 99 22.37 6.97 -16.60
CA ARG A 99 21.25 6.05 -16.52
C ARG A 99 21.57 4.96 -15.50
N TYR A 100 20.55 4.25 -15.05
CA TYR A 100 20.69 3.23 -14.03
C TYR A 100 20.36 1.85 -14.58
N LEU A 101 21.23 0.91 -14.28
CA LEU A 101 21.01 -0.51 -14.49
C LEU A 101 20.61 -1.13 -13.17
N HIS A 102 19.55 -1.95 -13.17
CA HIS A 102 19.16 -2.72 -12.00
C HIS A 102 19.48 -4.19 -12.19
N ILE A 103 20.18 -4.78 -11.22
CA ILE A 103 20.45 -6.22 -11.16
C ILE A 103 19.62 -6.79 -10.02
N LEU A 104 18.81 -7.78 -10.35
CA LEU A 104 17.92 -8.47 -9.44
C LEU A 104 18.61 -9.74 -8.91
N PRO A 105 18.27 -10.22 -7.70
CA PRO A 105 18.88 -11.42 -7.15
C PRO A 105 18.38 -12.66 -7.89
N GLU A 106 19.24 -13.66 -8.02
CA GLU A 106 18.86 -14.95 -8.60
C GLU A 106 18.04 -15.74 -7.57
N ASN A 107 18.57 -15.86 -6.35
CA ASN A 107 17.87 -16.44 -5.22
C ASN A 107 17.61 -15.37 -4.17
N LEU A 108 16.37 -15.30 -3.71
CA LEU A 108 15.94 -14.42 -2.64
C LEU A 108 15.10 -15.19 -1.62
N ARG A 109 15.55 -15.20 -0.37
CA ARG A 109 14.84 -15.84 0.71
C ARG A 109 14.51 -14.85 1.81
N PHE A 110 13.25 -14.83 2.20
CA PHE A 110 12.76 -14.18 3.40
C PHE A 110 12.44 -15.27 4.42
N SER A 111 13.05 -15.21 5.60
CA SER A 111 12.73 -16.12 6.71
C SER A 111 12.55 -15.36 8.01
N GLY A 112 11.44 -15.58 8.73
CA GLY A 112 11.18 -14.76 9.90
C GLY A 112 9.98 -15.16 10.74
N GLN A 113 9.75 -14.33 11.75
CA GLN A 113 8.63 -14.45 12.67
C GLN A 113 7.86 -13.13 12.74
N ILE A 114 6.54 -13.23 12.72
CA ILE A 114 5.61 -12.13 12.96
C ILE A 114 5.04 -12.32 14.37
N ASP A 115 5.26 -11.32 15.21
CA ASP A 115 4.71 -11.24 16.56
C ASP A 115 3.58 -10.21 16.59
N PRO A 116 2.32 -10.64 16.70
CA PRO A 116 1.18 -9.75 16.71
C PRO A 116 0.98 -9.08 18.07
N GLU A 117 0.51 -7.84 18.05
CA GLU A 117 0.22 -7.06 19.25
C GLU A 117 -1.10 -6.30 19.09
N ILE A 118 -1.97 -6.40 20.09
CA ILE A 118 -3.22 -5.62 20.11
C ILE A 118 -3.00 -4.38 20.98
N ARG A 119 -3.17 -3.20 20.39
CA ARG A 119 -3.15 -1.93 21.11
C ARG A 119 -4.55 -1.34 21.19
N TYR A 120 -4.86 -0.75 22.34
CA TYR A 120 -6.16 -0.14 22.61
C TYR A 120 -6.03 1.38 22.65
N ARG A 121 -7.04 2.05 22.09
CA ARG A 121 -7.28 3.47 22.34
C ARG A 121 -8.77 3.72 22.47
N SER A 122 -9.17 4.21 23.65
CA SER A 122 -10.57 4.34 24.04
C SER A 122 -11.29 2.98 23.99
N ILE A 123 -12.33 2.84 23.16
CA ILE A 123 -13.08 1.59 22.96
C ILE A 123 -12.66 0.84 21.68
N TYR A 124 -11.62 1.32 21.00
CA TYR A 124 -11.16 0.76 19.73
C TYR A 124 -9.84 0.01 19.93
N GLU A 125 -9.71 -1.08 19.20
CA GLU A 125 -8.51 -1.88 19.11
C GLU A 125 -7.85 -1.68 17.73
N ALA A 126 -6.52 -1.70 17.71
CA ALA A 126 -5.71 -1.79 16.51
C ALA A 126 -4.84 -3.03 16.60
N VAL A 127 -4.85 -3.82 15.53
CA VAL A 127 -4.01 -5.00 15.37
C VAL A 127 -2.70 -4.55 14.73
N LEU A 128 -1.63 -4.64 15.49
CA LEU A 128 -0.27 -4.30 15.11
C LEU A 128 0.56 -5.58 15.07
N TYR A 129 1.77 -5.46 14.53
CA TYR A 129 2.76 -6.52 14.63
C TYR A 129 4.17 -5.93 14.70
N ASN A 130 5.07 -6.72 15.26
CA ASN A 130 6.50 -6.62 15.03
C ASN A 130 6.90 -7.81 14.15
N VAL A 131 7.78 -7.57 13.18
CA VAL A 131 8.32 -8.64 12.35
C VAL A 131 9.83 -8.63 12.37
N GLN A 132 10.41 -9.81 12.60
CA GLN A 132 11.85 -10.05 12.53
C GLN A 132 12.13 -10.97 11.34
N ILE A 133 12.81 -10.44 10.33
CA ILE A 133 13.03 -11.10 9.04
C ILE A 133 14.53 -11.15 8.75
N ASN A 134 15.04 -12.35 8.50
CA ASN A 134 16.31 -12.54 7.83
C ASN A 134 16.06 -12.55 6.32
N VAL A 135 16.81 -11.74 5.59
CA VAL A 135 16.79 -11.70 4.13
C VAL A 135 18.16 -12.14 3.65
N ASP A 136 18.21 -13.18 2.84
CA ASP A 136 19.44 -13.75 2.29
C ASP A 136 19.27 -14.13 0.82
N GLY A 137 20.38 -14.15 0.09
CA GLY A 137 20.35 -14.44 -1.33
C GLY A 137 21.67 -14.21 -2.04
N ASN A 138 21.62 -14.29 -3.36
CA ASN A 138 22.77 -14.01 -4.21
C ASN A 138 22.37 -13.22 -5.46
N PHE A 139 23.30 -12.38 -5.91
CA PHE A 139 23.28 -11.75 -7.23
C PHE A 139 24.25 -12.49 -8.14
N SER A 140 23.80 -12.74 -9.37
CA SER A 140 24.66 -13.11 -10.48
C SER A 140 24.76 -11.87 -11.37
N ILE A 141 25.97 -11.35 -11.59
CA ILE A 141 26.16 -10.19 -12.46
C ILE A 141 25.99 -10.70 -13.90
N PRO A 142 24.93 -10.29 -14.62
CA PRO A 142 24.68 -10.81 -15.94
C PRO A 142 25.74 -10.29 -16.92
N ILE A 143 26.05 -11.08 -17.94
CA ILE A 143 26.77 -10.60 -19.12
C ILE A 143 25.91 -9.49 -19.72
N LEU A 144 26.38 -8.25 -19.61
CA LEU A 144 25.64 -7.07 -20.07
C LEU A 144 25.36 -7.21 -21.57
N SER A 145 24.10 -7.02 -21.95
CA SER A 145 23.68 -7.07 -23.35
C SER A 145 24.45 -6.06 -24.21
N HIS A 146 24.55 -6.32 -25.53
CA HIS A 146 25.30 -5.53 -26.53
C HIS A 146 24.99 -4.01 -26.57
N ASN A 147 23.99 -3.53 -25.84
CA ASN A 147 23.59 -2.13 -25.81
C ASN A 147 24.24 -1.29 -24.69
N ILE A 148 25.02 -1.92 -23.80
CA ILE A 148 25.72 -1.24 -22.70
C ILE A 148 27.22 -1.53 -22.80
N ASP A 149 28.00 -0.50 -23.10
CA ASP A 149 29.45 -0.60 -23.06
C ASP A 149 29.92 -0.75 -21.60
N LEU A 150 30.53 -1.89 -21.29
CA LEU A 150 31.07 -2.21 -19.96
C LEU A 150 32.02 -1.12 -19.41
N GLU A 151 32.75 -0.44 -20.30
CA GLU A 151 33.67 0.65 -19.96
C GLU A 151 32.96 1.89 -19.40
N ASN A 152 31.68 2.05 -19.70
CA ASN A 152 30.88 3.20 -19.29
C ASN A 152 30.07 2.94 -18.01
N VAL A 153 30.14 1.73 -17.47
CA VAL A 153 29.47 1.31 -16.23
C VAL A 153 30.33 1.70 -15.03
N LEU A 154 29.74 2.41 -14.07
CA LEU A 154 30.42 2.90 -12.87
C LEU A 154 30.25 1.90 -11.72
N TRP A 155 30.92 0.76 -11.83
CA TRP A 155 30.85 -0.34 -10.86
C TRP A 155 31.23 0.09 -9.43
N GLU A 156 32.15 1.04 -9.29
CA GLU A 156 32.58 1.59 -8.01
C GLU A 156 31.48 2.40 -7.30
N LYS A 157 30.46 2.83 -8.05
CA LYS A 157 29.29 3.58 -7.55
C LYS A 157 28.04 2.72 -7.46
N ALA A 158 28.17 1.41 -7.50
CA ALA A 158 27.05 0.51 -7.30
C ALA A 158 26.42 0.72 -5.91
N LEU A 159 25.10 0.66 -5.90
CA LEU A 159 24.26 0.83 -4.73
C LEU A 159 23.49 -0.47 -4.50
N PHE A 160 23.51 -0.97 -3.27
CA PHE A 160 22.54 -1.97 -2.85
C PHE A 160 21.34 -1.24 -2.27
N SER A 161 20.16 -1.57 -2.78
CA SER A 161 18.91 -0.92 -2.44
C SER A 161 17.86 -1.95 -2.04
N MET A 162 16.97 -1.59 -1.13
CA MET A 162 15.84 -2.44 -0.74
C MET A 162 14.65 -1.56 -0.41
N GLY A 163 13.47 -1.90 -0.93
CA GLY A 163 12.29 -1.08 -0.76
C GLY A 163 11.56 -1.39 0.55
N ILE A 164 11.21 -0.34 1.27
CA ILE A 164 10.42 -0.37 2.51
C ILE A 164 9.47 0.83 2.45
N THR A 165 8.16 0.57 2.52
CA THR A 165 7.15 1.63 2.36
C THR A 165 7.09 2.59 3.54
N ASP A 166 7.22 2.11 4.78
CA ASP A 166 7.19 2.97 5.96
C ASP A 166 8.42 2.76 6.84
N MET A 167 9.45 3.56 6.53
CA MET A 167 10.73 3.62 7.23
C MET A 167 10.62 3.93 8.73
N LYS A 168 9.52 4.53 9.19
CA LYS A 168 9.30 4.82 10.62
C LYS A 168 9.12 3.54 11.44
N GLY A 169 8.74 2.45 10.80
CA GLY A 169 8.59 1.16 11.45
C GLY A 169 9.92 0.49 11.79
N ILE A 170 11.04 0.91 11.20
CA ILE A 170 12.34 0.25 11.40
C ILE A 170 12.80 0.49 12.85
N GLN A 171 13.03 -0.60 13.58
CA GLN A 171 13.39 -0.55 15.00
C GLN A 171 14.90 -0.56 15.24
N ASP A 172 15.66 -1.22 14.36
CA ASP A 172 17.10 -1.42 14.49
C ASP A 172 17.87 -0.90 13.27
N ASN A 173 19.15 -0.56 13.46
CA ASN A 173 20.04 -0.27 12.34
C ASN A 173 20.17 -1.50 11.45
N ILE A 174 19.95 -1.31 10.15
CA ILE A 174 20.07 -2.38 9.16
C ILE A 174 21.52 -2.43 8.70
N ILE A 175 22.14 -3.59 8.93
CA ILE A 175 23.48 -3.90 8.46
C ILE A 175 23.36 -4.97 7.38
N ILE A 176 23.90 -4.68 6.21
CA ILE A 176 23.99 -5.63 5.11
C ILE A 176 25.37 -6.27 5.16
N LYS A 177 25.40 -7.58 5.32
CA LYS A 177 26.60 -8.37 5.03
C LYS A 177 26.58 -8.72 3.55
N PHE A 178 27.45 -8.10 2.76
CA PHE A 178 27.63 -8.38 1.35
C PHE A 178 29.00 -9.04 1.15
N ASN A 179 28.99 -10.28 0.68
CA ASN A 179 30.16 -11.17 0.74
C ASN A 179 30.72 -11.21 2.18
N GLU A 180 31.97 -10.80 2.41
CA GLU A 180 32.58 -10.79 3.74
C GLU A 180 32.64 -9.39 4.41
N ARG A 181 31.94 -8.40 3.84
CA ARG A 181 31.96 -7.01 4.34
C ARG A 181 30.58 -6.58 4.83
N ASN A 182 30.58 -5.78 5.90
CA ASN A 182 29.37 -5.20 6.45
C ASN A 182 29.23 -3.74 6.00
N TYR A 183 28.02 -3.38 5.58
CA TYR A 183 27.65 -2.05 5.12
C TYR A 183 26.44 -1.57 5.93
N GLU A 184 26.54 -0.38 6.49
CA GLU A 184 25.42 0.29 7.15
C GLU A 184 24.58 1.01 6.09
N VAL A 185 23.26 0.88 6.18
CA VAL A 185 22.35 1.52 5.22
C VAL A 185 21.98 2.93 5.63
N SER A 186 21.73 3.75 4.62
CA SER A 186 21.10 5.05 4.78
C SER A 186 19.65 4.99 4.28
N PRO A 187 18.74 5.76 4.90
CA PRO A 187 17.38 5.90 4.38
C PRO A 187 17.40 6.64 3.04
N GLY A 188 16.48 6.27 2.16
CA GLY A 188 16.34 6.84 0.82
C GLY A 188 16.78 5.88 -0.29
N LEU A 189 16.45 6.26 -1.52
CA LEU A 189 16.82 5.56 -2.74
C LEU A 189 17.29 6.58 -3.78
N GLU A 190 18.31 6.23 -4.55
CA GLU A 190 18.83 7.05 -5.65
C GLU A 190 17.83 7.14 -6.81
N THR A 191 17.04 6.09 -7.00
CA THR A 191 16.09 5.92 -8.10
C THR A 191 14.77 5.37 -7.58
N THR A 192 13.66 5.76 -8.19
CA THR A 192 12.32 5.27 -7.84
C THR A 192 11.77 4.22 -8.81
N ASP A 193 12.63 3.65 -9.67
CA ASP A 193 12.21 2.78 -10.78
C ASP A 193 11.61 1.44 -10.30
N ILE A 194 12.15 0.88 -9.21
CA ILE A 194 11.68 -0.38 -8.61
C ILE A 194 10.88 -0.14 -7.32
N ALA A 195 11.32 0.80 -6.49
CA ALA A 195 10.72 1.10 -5.20
C ALA A 195 10.61 2.60 -4.99
N LEU A 196 9.48 3.06 -4.43
CA LEU A 196 9.24 4.49 -4.15
C LEU A 196 9.98 5.00 -2.90
N SER A 197 10.29 4.10 -1.97
CA SER A 197 10.97 4.40 -0.71
C SER A 197 11.71 3.16 -0.20
N GLY A 198 12.75 3.37 0.58
CA GLY A 198 13.54 2.26 1.10
C GLY A 198 14.85 2.71 1.72
N VAL A 199 15.78 1.77 1.76
CA VAL A 199 17.15 1.97 2.22
C VAL A 199 18.14 1.65 1.12
N GLN A 200 19.30 2.27 1.18
CA GLN A 200 20.40 1.94 0.30
C GLN A 200 21.77 2.07 0.99
N CYS A 201 22.78 1.43 0.43
CA CYS A 201 24.18 1.67 0.76
C CYS A 201 25.06 1.54 -0.48
N SER A 202 26.22 2.19 -0.47
CA SER A 202 27.19 2.04 -1.55
C SER A 202 28.01 0.78 -1.35
N ILE A 203 27.95 -0.11 -2.33
CA ILE A 203 28.72 -1.35 -2.39
C ILE A 203 29.52 -1.34 -3.69
N PRO A 204 30.80 -0.94 -3.66
CA PRO A 204 31.64 -0.98 -4.85
C PRO A 204 31.75 -2.42 -5.36
N LEU A 205 31.38 -2.63 -6.62
CA LEU A 205 31.46 -3.91 -7.31
C LEU A 205 32.64 -3.92 -8.28
N SER A 206 33.04 -5.12 -8.69
CA SER A 206 33.95 -5.36 -9.80
C SER A 206 33.22 -6.06 -10.93
N PRO A 207 33.51 -5.75 -12.21
CA PRO A 207 32.95 -6.49 -13.35
C PRO A 207 33.31 -7.98 -13.37
N ASN A 208 34.31 -8.39 -12.58
CA ASN A 208 34.74 -9.79 -12.46
C ASN A 208 34.09 -10.51 -11.26
N ASP A 209 33.16 -9.88 -10.54
CA ASP A 209 32.46 -10.52 -9.44
C ASP A 209 31.36 -11.45 -10.00
N ASP A 210 31.69 -12.70 -10.30
CA ASP A 210 30.77 -13.64 -10.95
C ASP A 210 29.48 -13.88 -10.13
N SER A 211 29.60 -13.93 -8.81
CA SER A 211 28.47 -14.07 -7.89
C SER A 211 28.77 -13.37 -6.58
N SER A 212 27.79 -12.64 -6.07
CA SER A 212 27.87 -11.98 -4.77
C SER A 212 26.72 -12.38 -3.88
N THR A 213 27.05 -12.80 -2.66
CA THR A 213 26.06 -13.18 -1.64
C THR A 213 25.72 -12.00 -0.76
N PHE A 214 24.50 -11.95 -0.25
CA PHE A 214 24.09 -10.97 0.73
C PHE A 214 23.26 -11.61 1.84
N SER A 215 23.32 -11.00 3.02
CA SER A 215 22.41 -11.27 4.12
C SER A 215 22.19 -10.02 4.95
N LEU A 216 20.98 -9.84 5.46
CA LEU A 216 20.62 -8.75 6.35
C LEU A 216 19.48 -9.19 7.29
N ARG A 217 19.31 -8.45 8.38
CA ARG A 217 18.19 -8.61 9.29
C ARG A 217 17.35 -7.35 9.34
N LEU A 218 16.04 -7.53 9.34
CA LEU A 218 15.04 -6.48 9.47
C LEU A 218 14.24 -6.73 10.73
N ASN A 219 14.17 -5.71 11.57
CA ASN A 219 13.23 -5.62 12.68
C ASN A 219 12.30 -4.44 12.38
N LEU A 220 11.05 -4.74 12.04
CA LEU A 220 10.11 -3.78 11.48
C LEU A 220 8.77 -3.86 12.19
N ASN A 221 8.28 -2.70 12.61
CA ASN A 221 6.93 -2.52 13.09
C ASN A 221 5.99 -2.20 11.93
N GLY A 222 4.80 -2.78 11.96
CA GLY A 222 3.74 -2.49 11.01
C GLY A 222 2.36 -2.74 11.57
N SER A 223 1.37 -2.41 10.76
CA SER A 223 -0.04 -2.60 11.11
C SER A 223 -0.82 -3.18 9.95
N GLU A 224 -1.92 -3.87 10.28
CA GLU A 224 -2.90 -4.47 9.35
C GLU A 224 -2.37 -5.58 8.45
N GLN A 225 -1.38 -5.29 7.60
CA GLN A 225 -0.88 -6.17 6.56
C GLN A 225 0.62 -6.02 6.36
N ILE A 226 1.26 -7.12 5.96
CA ILE A 226 2.64 -7.16 5.47
C ILE A 226 2.64 -7.76 4.06
N HIS A 227 3.31 -7.10 3.12
CA HIS A 227 3.43 -7.57 1.74
C HIS A 227 4.90 -7.77 1.37
N PHE A 228 5.14 -8.76 0.52
CA PHE A 228 6.45 -9.05 -0.05
C PHE A 228 6.34 -8.94 -1.57
N ILE A 229 7.18 -8.10 -2.17
CA ILE A 229 7.29 -8.01 -3.63
C ILE A 229 8.51 -8.86 -4.05
N PRO A 230 8.28 -10.01 -4.72
CA PRO A 230 9.36 -10.87 -5.16
C PRO A 230 10.06 -10.23 -6.36
N VAL A 231 11.28 -9.77 -6.15
CA VAL A 231 12.12 -9.22 -7.23
C VAL A 231 13.16 -10.22 -7.73
N GLY A 232 13.39 -11.32 -6.99
CA GLY A 232 14.36 -12.33 -7.40
C GLY A 232 13.79 -13.32 -8.42
N GLU A 233 14.66 -13.90 -9.24
CA GLU A 233 14.28 -14.96 -10.20
C GLU A 233 13.58 -16.12 -9.50
N THR A 234 14.16 -16.58 -8.39
CA THR A 234 13.52 -17.47 -7.43
C THR A 234 13.37 -16.76 -6.09
N THR A 235 12.13 -16.56 -5.65
CA THR A 235 11.82 -15.98 -4.34
C THR A 235 11.11 -16.98 -3.45
N SER A 236 11.62 -17.19 -2.24
CA SER A 236 11.00 -18.01 -1.19
C SER A 236 10.69 -17.17 0.05
N VAL A 237 9.50 -17.34 0.61
CA VAL A 237 9.04 -16.62 1.82
C VAL A 237 8.59 -17.66 2.84
N ASP A 238 9.30 -17.75 3.96
CA ASP A 238 8.99 -18.61 5.10
C ASP A 238 8.74 -17.72 6.33
N LEU A 239 7.48 -17.62 6.74
CA LEU A 239 7.08 -16.79 7.87
C LEU A 239 6.29 -17.64 8.86
N LYS A 240 6.66 -17.49 10.13
CA LYS A 240 5.93 -18.06 11.26
C LYS A 240 5.18 -16.95 11.97
N SER A 241 3.95 -17.22 12.35
CA SER A 241 3.16 -16.30 13.17
C SER A 241 2.63 -17.07 14.38
N THR A 242 2.51 -16.37 15.50
CA THR A 242 1.89 -16.90 16.73
C THR A 242 0.37 -16.71 16.76
N TRP A 243 -0.21 -16.13 15.70
CA TRP A 243 -1.67 -16.12 15.49
C TRP A 243 -2.29 -17.51 15.40
#